data_AF-A0A017HPS8-F1
#
_entry.id   AF-A0A017HPS8-F1
#
_cell.length_a   1.000
_cell.length_b   1.000
_cell.length_c   1.000
_cell.angle_alpha   90.00
_cell.angle_beta   90.00
_cell.angle_gamma   90.00
#
_symmetry.space_group_name_H-M   'P 1'
#
loop_
_entity.id
_entity.type
_entity.pdbx_description
1 polymer ?
#
loop_
_entity_poly.entity_id
_entity_poly.type
_entity_poly.pdbx_seq_one_letter_code
_entity_poly.pdbx_strand_id
1 'polypeptide(L)'
;MTVNVQTITEDEVRRATEDFDTTVTGERRRERARARARAEDENNAEAENDDDNDGLSDIEKILLLGLGAAAVGSFLNNGEEVVANSGDRVVTRGEQGDLEVYRDDDAILYQPGAQVRTETYPDGSTRTILEREDGTQVVTIRDATGRVLRRAKVLPDGTQIQLFDDLEEAQPVNVVSLLDQAPPPVVVDAQDLDVEELSALLDEGPEYDPGRSFSLGQIRDISAVRNLMPAIDLDVNFPTGSAAIPGDQLSDLVEIGIEIEDALVDNPSEVFLVEGHTDAVGSDASNLALSDRRAESVALALAENFDIPPENLVVQGYGEEFLKEPTEGPSAENRRATIRRITPLLGEQVASAQ
;
A
#
# COMPACT_ATOMS: atom_id res chain seq x y z
N MET A 1 -4.35 -3.96 -26.28
CA MET A 1 -3.28 -4.04 -25.27
C MET A 1 -2.32 -2.91 -25.55
N THR A 2 -2.08 -2.06 -24.57
CA THR A 2 -1.11 -0.96 -24.64
C THR A 2 0.08 -1.31 -23.76
N VAL A 3 1.29 -0.89 -24.15
CA VAL A 3 2.51 -1.15 -23.40
C VAL A 3 3.21 0.17 -23.15
N ASN A 4 3.54 0.42 -21.89
CA ASN A 4 4.41 1.52 -21.46
C ASN A 4 5.68 0.94 -20.82
N VAL A 5 6.83 1.55 -21.09
CA VAL A 5 8.11 1.19 -20.47
C VAL A 5 8.77 2.48 -19.98
N GLN A 6 9.17 2.49 -18.72
CA GLN A 6 9.91 3.60 -18.11
C GLN A 6 11.10 3.08 -17.30
N THR A 7 12.13 3.92 -17.17
CA THR A 7 13.22 3.69 -16.23
C THR A 7 13.00 4.60 -15.04
N ILE A 8 12.99 4.03 -13.84
CA ILE A 8 12.78 4.76 -12.59
C ILE A 8 13.96 5.69 -12.33
N THR A 9 13.67 6.97 -12.12
CA THR A 9 14.66 8.00 -11.76
C THR A 9 14.76 8.21 -10.25
N GLU A 10 15.81 8.89 -9.78
CA GLU A 10 16.00 9.18 -8.36
C GLU A 10 14.84 9.98 -7.74
N ASP A 11 14.17 10.84 -8.51
CA ASP A 11 13.07 11.68 -8.04
C ASP A 11 11.70 10.98 -8.02
N GLU A 12 11.61 9.77 -8.57
CA GLU A 12 10.43 8.90 -8.51
C GLU A 12 10.48 7.95 -7.30
N VAL A 13 11.66 7.80 -6.68
CA VAL A 13 11.86 6.94 -5.51
C VAL A 13 11.49 7.70 -4.24
N ARG A 14 10.60 7.09 -3.46
CA ARG A 14 10.09 7.64 -2.20
C ARG A 14 10.99 7.22 -1.04
N ARG A 15 11.04 8.06 0.00
CA ARG A 15 11.79 7.72 1.23
C ARG A 15 10.96 7.83 2.50
N ALA A 16 11.27 6.98 3.47
CA ALA A 16 10.60 6.98 4.78
C ALA A 16 10.66 8.32 5.54
N THR A 17 11.73 9.09 5.32
CA THR A 17 11.95 10.39 5.97
C THR A 17 11.31 11.57 5.22
N GLU A 18 10.72 11.34 4.04
CA GLU A 18 10.10 12.39 3.24
C GLU A 18 8.66 12.63 3.67
N ASP A 19 8.28 13.90 3.83
CA ASP A 19 6.89 14.27 3.98
C ASP A 19 6.29 14.44 2.58
N PHE A 20 5.45 13.49 2.15
CA PHE A 20 4.80 13.55 0.85
C PHE A 20 3.69 14.62 0.87
N ASP A 21 3.54 15.36 -0.23
CA ASP A 21 2.72 16.57 -0.32
C ASP A 21 1.33 16.39 0.33
N THR A 22 1.02 17.15 1.39
CA THR A 22 -0.37 17.35 1.83
C THR A 22 -0.96 18.48 0.99
N THR A 23 -2.29 18.59 0.91
CA THR A 23 -3.01 19.56 0.07
C THR A 23 -2.55 21.02 0.25
N VAL A 24 -1.90 21.34 1.37
CA VAL A 24 -1.33 22.66 1.70
C VAL A 24 0.04 22.92 1.02
N THR A 25 0.83 21.88 0.72
CA THR A 25 2.15 22.00 0.08
C THR A 25 2.08 21.71 -1.43
N GLY A 26 1.13 20.89 -1.88
CA GLY A 26 0.94 20.52 -3.28
C GLY A 26 0.58 21.68 -4.22
N GLU A 27 -0.04 22.76 -3.72
CA GLU A 27 -0.27 23.99 -4.50
C GLU A 27 1.05 24.60 -4.99
N ARG A 28 2.10 24.61 -4.16
CA ARG A 28 3.40 25.19 -4.52
C ARG A 28 4.15 24.34 -5.55
N ARG A 29 4.01 23.02 -5.51
CA ARG A 29 4.61 22.13 -6.52
C ARG A 29 3.81 22.15 -7.83
N ARG A 30 2.47 22.26 -7.78
CA ARG A 30 1.61 22.51 -8.96
C ARG A 30 1.93 23.85 -9.62
N GLU A 31 2.19 24.91 -8.86
CA GLU A 31 2.68 26.18 -9.42
C GLU A 31 4.04 26.01 -10.10
N ARG A 32 4.97 25.25 -9.51
CA ARG A 32 6.30 24.97 -10.11
C ARG A 32 6.22 24.07 -11.34
N ALA A 33 5.36 23.05 -11.34
CA ALA A 33 5.13 22.15 -12.46
C ALA A 33 4.42 22.88 -13.61
N ARG A 34 3.42 23.72 -13.32
CA ARG A 34 2.80 24.63 -14.31
C ARG A 34 3.80 25.64 -14.86
N ALA A 35 4.72 26.14 -14.03
CA ALA A 35 5.79 27.02 -14.49
C ALA A 35 6.82 26.29 -15.38
N ARG A 36 7.12 25.01 -15.09
CA ARG A 36 7.98 24.16 -15.94
C ARG A 36 7.31 23.80 -17.27
N ALA A 37 6.06 23.34 -17.25
CA ALA A 37 5.31 23.03 -18.46
C ALA A 37 5.18 24.26 -19.38
N ARG A 38 4.97 25.46 -18.82
CA ARG A 38 5.00 26.72 -19.58
C ARG A 38 6.38 27.07 -20.15
N ALA A 39 7.46 26.70 -19.47
CA ALA A 39 8.82 26.92 -19.94
C ALA A 39 9.27 25.86 -20.99
N GLU A 40 8.64 24.69 -21.01
CA GLU A 40 8.86 23.62 -21.99
C GLU A 40 8.05 23.85 -23.27
N ASP A 41 6.82 24.38 -23.16
CA ASP A 41 5.99 24.80 -24.31
C ASP A 41 6.63 25.94 -25.13
N GLU A 42 7.42 26.82 -24.51
CA GLU A 42 8.11 27.91 -25.23
C GLU A 42 9.27 27.43 -26.11
N ASN A 43 9.72 26.18 -25.98
CA ASN A 43 10.85 25.63 -26.74
C ASN A 43 10.48 24.58 -27.79
N ASN A 44 9.20 24.19 -27.92
CA ASN A 44 8.79 23.18 -28.88
C ASN A 44 7.52 23.57 -29.65
N ALA A 45 7.63 24.66 -30.41
CA ALA A 45 6.62 25.00 -31.41
C ALA A 45 6.86 24.18 -32.69
N GLU A 46 6.29 22.97 -32.76
CA GLU A 46 5.90 22.30 -34.02
C GLU A 46 5.17 20.97 -33.74
N ALA A 47 3.83 21.01 -33.77
CA ALA A 47 2.93 20.10 -34.52
C ALA A 47 1.51 20.15 -33.94
N GLU A 48 0.60 20.77 -34.69
CA GLU A 48 -0.84 20.81 -34.42
C GLU A 48 -1.52 19.45 -34.73
N ASN A 49 -2.53 19.14 -33.89
CA ASN A 49 -3.83 18.54 -34.15
C ASN A 49 -3.95 17.29 -35.06
N ASP A 50 -4.49 16.21 -34.48
CA ASP A 50 -5.62 15.50 -35.09
C ASP A 50 -6.53 14.89 -34.00
N ASP A 51 -7.83 15.01 -34.27
CA ASP A 51 -8.99 14.57 -33.49
C ASP A 51 -9.14 13.03 -33.42
N ASP A 52 -10.05 12.61 -32.53
CA ASP A 52 -10.71 11.30 -32.43
C ASP A 52 -9.92 10.12 -31.84
N ASN A 53 -10.12 9.89 -30.53
CA ASN A 53 -10.16 8.53 -30.00
C ASN A 53 -11.26 8.39 -28.94
N ASP A 54 -12.47 8.15 -29.43
CA ASP A 54 -13.58 7.55 -28.71
C ASP A 54 -13.17 6.11 -28.33
N GLY A 55 -12.93 5.82 -27.04
CA GLY A 55 -12.55 4.46 -26.64
C GLY A 55 -11.99 4.21 -25.24
N LEU A 56 -11.81 5.22 -24.38
CA LEU A 56 -11.56 5.04 -22.93
C LEU A 56 -12.17 6.24 -22.20
N SER A 57 -12.96 5.98 -21.17
CA SER A 57 -13.46 7.05 -20.30
C SER A 57 -12.29 7.64 -19.50
N ASP A 58 -12.27 8.95 -19.31
CA ASP A 58 -11.10 9.72 -18.84
C ASP A 58 -10.55 9.35 -17.45
N ILE A 59 -11.17 8.38 -16.76
CA ILE A 59 -10.81 7.95 -15.40
C ILE A 59 -10.09 6.60 -15.38
N GLU A 60 -10.28 5.74 -16.40
CA GLU A 60 -9.51 4.49 -16.55
C GLU A 60 -8.01 4.75 -16.79
N LYS A 61 -7.66 5.98 -17.18
CA LYS A 61 -6.27 6.45 -17.36
C LYS A 61 -5.64 7.02 -16.09
N ILE A 62 -6.43 7.33 -15.05
CA ILE A 62 -5.97 8.10 -13.87
C ILE A 62 -5.12 7.26 -12.92
N LEU A 63 -5.43 5.97 -12.76
CA LEU A 63 -4.70 5.10 -11.84
C LEU A 63 -3.35 4.62 -12.39
N LEU A 64 -3.21 4.54 -13.71
CA LEU A 64 -2.06 3.87 -14.32
C LEU A 64 -0.90 4.79 -14.72
N LEU A 65 -1.16 6.10 -14.86
CA LEU A 65 -0.20 7.04 -15.48
C LEU A 65 0.07 8.30 -14.66
N GLY A 66 -0.47 8.38 -13.43
CA GLY A 66 -0.28 9.52 -12.56
C GLY A 66 -1.49 9.77 -11.69
N LEU A 67 -1.48 9.16 -10.50
CA LEU A 67 -2.31 9.63 -9.41
C LEU A 67 -2.08 11.14 -9.28
N GLY A 68 -3.17 11.90 -9.21
CA GLY A 68 -3.13 13.37 -9.10
C GLY A 68 -3.92 14.12 -10.16
N ALA A 69 -4.38 13.45 -11.22
CA ALA A 69 -5.24 14.05 -12.23
C ALA A 69 -6.72 14.20 -11.79
N ALA A 70 -7.17 13.43 -10.80
CA ALA A 70 -8.56 13.46 -10.33
C ALA A 70 -8.91 14.79 -9.63
N ALA A 71 -10.05 15.40 -9.96
CA ALA A 71 -10.48 16.63 -9.30
C ALA A 71 -11.31 16.31 -8.05
N VAL A 72 -11.04 16.98 -6.93
CA VAL A 72 -11.93 16.87 -5.74
C VAL A 72 -13.33 17.37 -6.10
N GLY A 73 -14.35 16.58 -5.75
CA GLY A 73 -15.74 16.76 -6.13
C GLY A 73 -16.13 16.14 -7.49
N SER A 74 -15.19 15.50 -8.20
CA SER A 74 -15.50 14.70 -9.39
C SER A 74 -16.01 13.31 -9.02
N PHE A 75 -16.81 12.71 -9.88
CA PHE A 75 -17.29 11.34 -9.71
C PHE A 75 -16.53 10.39 -10.64
N LEU A 76 -16.16 9.24 -10.10
CA LEU A 76 -15.62 8.11 -10.85
C LEU A 76 -16.74 7.34 -11.55
N ASN A 77 -16.38 6.49 -12.52
CA ASN A 77 -17.37 5.74 -13.30
C ASN A 77 -18.18 4.72 -12.47
N ASN A 78 -17.64 4.28 -11.34
CA ASN A 78 -18.30 3.43 -10.36
C ASN A 78 -19.29 4.21 -9.45
N GLY A 79 -19.43 5.53 -9.64
CA GLY A 79 -20.34 6.38 -8.88
C GLY A 79 -19.72 6.99 -7.62
N GLU A 80 -18.46 6.71 -7.33
CA GLU A 80 -17.79 7.25 -6.15
C GLU A 80 -17.37 8.71 -6.33
N GLU A 81 -17.49 9.51 -5.27
CA GLU A 81 -17.05 10.91 -5.27
C GLU A 81 -15.60 11.01 -4.80
N VAL A 82 -14.74 11.73 -5.53
CA VAL A 82 -13.39 12.07 -5.08
C VAL A 82 -13.48 13.13 -3.98
N VAL A 83 -13.18 12.75 -2.74
CA VAL A 83 -13.30 13.61 -1.56
C VAL A 83 -11.96 14.15 -1.06
N ALA A 84 -10.85 13.52 -1.43
CA ALA A 84 -9.52 14.08 -1.25
C ALA A 84 -8.58 13.66 -2.39
N ASN A 85 -7.64 14.53 -2.75
CA ASN A 85 -6.57 14.20 -3.69
C ASN A 85 -5.29 14.93 -3.28
N SER A 86 -4.25 14.15 -2.98
CA SER A 86 -2.93 14.62 -2.56
C SER A 86 -1.89 14.63 -3.68
N GLY A 87 -2.24 14.18 -4.88
CA GLY A 87 -1.31 13.81 -5.92
C GLY A 87 -1.14 12.30 -5.88
N ASP A 88 -0.35 11.79 -4.95
CA ASP A 88 -0.01 10.37 -4.83
C ASP A 88 -1.15 9.47 -4.34
N ARG A 89 -2.19 10.04 -3.72
CA ARG A 89 -3.37 9.32 -3.23
C ARG A 89 -4.66 10.06 -3.58
N VAL A 90 -5.66 9.30 -3.98
CA VAL A 90 -7.03 9.78 -4.19
C VAL A 90 -7.92 9.05 -3.20
N VAL A 91 -8.65 9.80 -2.37
CA VAL A 91 -9.66 9.22 -1.49
C VAL A 91 -11.02 9.45 -2.11
N THR A 92 -11.78 8.37 -2.26
CA THR A 92 -13.14 8.41 -2.77
C THR A 92 -14.15 8.10 -1.68
N ARG A 93 -15.41 8.44 -1.93
CA ARG A 93 -16.55 8.12 -1.08
C ARG A 93 -17.60 7.40 -1.90
N GLY A 94 -17.96 6.19 -1.48
CA GLY A 94 -19.04 5.40 -2.05
C GLY A 94 -20.44 5.92 -1.69
N GLU A 95 -21.47 5.34 -2.31
CA GLU A 95 -22.86 5.73 -2.07
C GLU A 95 -23.30 5.48 -0.60
N GLN A 96 -22.68 4.53 0.08
CA GLN A 96 -22.97 4.20 1.48
C GLN A 96 -22.15 5.04 2.47
N GLY A 97 -21.29 5.94 1.97
CA GLY A 97 -20.43 6.81 2.76
C GLY A 97 -19.09 6.19 3.16
N ASP A 98 -18.86 4.94 2.76
CA ASP A 98 -17.58 4.25 2.86
C ASP A 98 -16.49 5.01 2.09
N LEU A 99 -15.27 4.99 2.62
CA LEU A 99 -14.11 5.67 2.04
C LEU A 99 -13.11 4.65 1.53
N GLU A 100 -12.54 4.92 0.36
CA GLU A 100 -11.50 4.09 -0.25
C GLU A 100 -10.30 4.94 -0.65
N VAL A 101 -9.08 4.40 -0.54
CA VAL A 101 -7.85 5.05 -0.99
C VAL A 101 -7.32 4.36 -2.23
N TYR A 102 -7.27 5.12 -3.32
CA TYR A 102 -6.60 4.76 -4.55
C TYR A 102 -5.18 5.33 -4.55
N ARG A 103 -4.20 4.44 -4.74
CA ARG A 103 -2.77 4.76 -4.77
C ARG A 103 -1.99 3.77 -5.63
N ASP A 104 -0.72 4.06 -5.84
CA ASP A 104 0.21 3.15 -6.52
C ASP A 104 0.82 2.22 -5.47
N ASP A 105 0.34 0.97 -5.38
CA ASP A 105 0.92 -0.01 -4.45
C ASP A 105 2.33 -0.48 -4.84
N ASP A 106 2.82 -0.14 -6.04
CA ASP A 106 4.19 -0.47 -6.47
C ASP A 106 5.17 0.67 -6.16
N ALA A 107 4.71 1.81 -5.62
CA ALA A 107 5.55 2.96 -5.30
C ALA A 107 6.71 2.62 -4.33
N ILE A 108 6.48 1.71 -3.38
CA ILE A 108 7.52 1.23 -2.44
C ILE A 108 8.53 0.28 -3.09
N LEU A 109 8.25 -0.22 -4.29
CA LEU A 109 9.12 -1.14 -5.04
C LEU A 109 10.13 -0.40 -5.92
N TYR A 110 9.90 0.88 -6.18
CA TYR A 110 10.69 1.69 -7.10
C TYR A 110 12.10 1.92 -6.55
N GLN A 111 13.09 1.57 -7.38
CA GLN A 111 14.51 1.77 -7.11
C GLN A 111 15.13 2.48 -8.32
N PRO A 112 16.10 3.39 -8.14
CA PRO A 112 16.69 4.11 -9.26
C PRO A 112 17.33 3.12 -10.25
N GLY A 113 17.06 3.31 -11.54
CA GLY A 113 17.57 2.44 -12.60
C GLY A 113 16.71 1.20 -12.89
N ALA A 114 15.73 0.86 -12.04
CA ALA A 114 14.79 -0.23 -12.32
C ALA A 114 13.97 0.09 -13.58
N GLN A 115 13.68 -0.93 -14.39
CA GLN A 115 12.81 -0.80 -15.56
C GLN A 115 11.41 -1.26 -15.20
N VAL A 116 10.42 -0.40 -15.39
CA VAL A 116 9.00 -0.74 -15.19
C VAL A 116 8.32 -0.84 -16.54
N ARG A 117 7.78 -2.02 -16.83
CA ARG A 117 6.96 -2.28 -18.00
C ARG A 117 5.52 -2.52 -17.55
N THR A 118 4.61 -1.68 -18.02
CA THR A 118 3.18 -1.79 -17.72
C THR A 118 2.42 -2.17 -18.97
N GLU A 119 1.66 -3.26 -18.87
CA GLU A 119 0.80 -3.79 -19.91
C GLU A 119 -0.67 -3.55 -19.53
N THR A 120 -1.38 -2.74 -20.33
CA THR A 120 -2.83 -2.47 -20.14
C THR A 120 -3.66 -3.33 -21.09
N TYR A 121 -4.65 -4.04 -20.56
CA TYR A 121 -5.56 -4.88 -21.33
C TYR A 121 -6.88 -4.18 -21.66
N PRO A 122 -7.66 -4.67 -22.66
CA PRO A 122 -8.91 -4.03 -23.07
C PRO A 122 -10.00 -3.97 -21.99
N ASP A 123 -9.92 -4.81 -20.96
CA ASP A 123 -10.83 -4.84 -19.82
C ASP A 123 -10.42 -3.87 -18.71
N GLY A 124 -9.37 -3.07 -18.92
CA GLY A 124 -8.82 -2.14 -17.94
C GLY A 124 -7.82 -2.77 -16.96
N SER A 125 -7.73 -4.11 -16.91
CA SER A 125 -6.74 -4.79 -16.08
C SER A 125 -5.32 -4.50 -16.54
N THR A 126 -4.36 -4.64 -15.62
CA THR A 126 -2.95 -4.35 -15.90
C THR A 126 -2.01 -5.39 -15.36
N ARG A 127 -0.88 -5.53 -16.05
CA ARG A 127 0.28 -6.31 -15.59
C ARG A 127 1.51 -5.42 -15.61
N THR A 128 2.06 -5.17 -14.43
CA THR A 128 3.30 -4.42 -14.24
C THR A 128 4.44 -5.41 -13.99
N ILE A 129 5.55 -5.24 -14.69
CA ILE A 129 6.80 -5.97 -14.51
C ILE A 129 7.86 -4.94 -14.15
N LEU A 130 8.29 -4.94 -12.89
CA LEU A 130 9.43 -4.16 -12.42
C LEU A 130 10.66 -5.06 -12.47
N GLU A 131 11.66 -4.71 -13.27
CA GLU A 131 12.93 -5.42 -13.40
C GLU A 131 14.07 -4.60 -12.77
N ARG A 132 14.77 -5.21 -11.81
CA ARG A 132 15.93 -4.65 -11.12
C ARG A 132 17.23 -4.97 -11.87
N GLU A 133 18.31 -4.26 -11.54
CA GLU A 133 19.62 -4.44 -12.19
C GLU A 133 20.21 -5.86 -12.01
N ASP A 134 19.86 -6.55 -10.92
CA ASP A 134 20.28 -7.92 -10.63
C ASP A 134 19.51 -8.99 -11.45
N GLY A 135 18.52 -8.57 -12.24
CA GLY A 135 17.63 -9.44 -13.01
C GLY A 135 16.42 -9.96 -12.25
N THR A 136 16.27 -9.60 -10.97
CA THR A 136 15.07 -9.92 -10.18
C THR A 136 13.90 -9.11 -10.74
N GLN A 137 12.75 -9.75 -10.88
CA GLN A 137 11.51 -9.11 -11.32
C GLN A 137 10.42 -9.19 -10.25
N VAL A 138 9.62 -8.14 -10.12
CA VAL A 138 8.34 -8.18 -9.40
C VAL A 138 7.23 -8.00 -10.43
N VAL A 139 6.30 -8.98 -10.45
CA VAL A 139 5.15 -8.99 -11.35
C VAL A 139 3.89 -8.73 -10.55
N THR A 140 3.23 -7.61 -10.82
CA THR A 140 1.98 -7.19 -10.18
C THR A 140 0.85 -7.23 -11.21
N ILE A 141 -0.26 -7.91 -10.90
CA ILE A 141 -1.49 -7.90 -11.71
C ILE A 141 -2.58 -7.15 -10.95
N ARG A 142 -3.25 -6.23 -11.63
CA ARG A 142 -4.35 -5.42 -11.07
C ARG A 142 -5.60 -5.56 -11.92
N ASP A 143 -6.76 -5.46 -11.29
CA ASP A 143 -8.03 -5.35 -11.99
C ASP A 143 -8.22 -3.95 -12.61
N ALA A 144 -9.38 -3.71 -13.23
CA ALA A 144 -9.73 -2.44 -13.86
C ALA A 144 -9.87 -1.26 -12.88
N THR A 145 -10.05 -1.54 -11.59
CA THR A 145 -10.10 -0.52 -10.52
C THR A 145 -8.70 -0.18 -10.00
N GLY A 146 -7.67 -0.92 -10.43
CA GLY A 146 -6.30 -0.77 -9.97
C GLY A 146 -5.96 -1.54 -8.69
N ARG A 147 -6.94 -2.25 -8.11
CA ARG A 147 -6.72 -3.15 -6.98
C ARG A 147 -5.77 -4.27 -7.39
N VAL A 148 -4.75 -4.53 -6.55
CA VAL A 148 -3.83 -5.64 -6.76
C VAL A 148 -4.54 -6.98 -6.54
N LEU A 149 -4.53 -7.83 -7.56
CA LEU A 149 -5.01 -9.21 -7.49
C LEU A 149 -3.88 -10.19 -7.24
N ARG A 150 -2.70 -9.95 -7.83
CA ARG A 150 -1.58 -10.89 -7.71
C ARG A 150 -0.26 -10.15 -7.64
N ARG A 151 0.63 -10.62 -6.77
CA ARG A 151 2.05 -10.21 -6.77
C ARG A 151 2.96 -11.42 -6.64
N ALA A 152 3.99 -11.48 -7.48
CA ALA A 152 5.01 -12.52 -7.42
C ALA A 152 6.40 -11.93 -7.68
N LYS A 153 7.40 -12.49 -7.01
CA LYS A 153 8.82 -12.25 -7.27
C LYS A 153 9.35 -13.34 -8.20
N VAL A 154 10.11 -12.95 -9.22
CA VAL A 154 10.77 -13.87 -10.14
C VAL A 154 12.26 -13.63 -10.02
N LEU A 155 13.00 -14.67 -9.63
CA LEU A 155 14.45 -14.62 -9.49
C LEU A 155 15.13 -14.71 -10.88
N PRO A 156 16.41 -14.32 -11.00
CA PRO A 156 17.13 -14.36 -12.28
C PRO A 156 17.22 -15.74 -12.94
N ASP A 157 17.09 -16.82 -12.14
CA ASP A 157 17.05 -18.20 -12.63
C ASP A 157 15.66 -18.67 -13.09
N GLY A 158 14.65 -17.81 -12.99
CA GLY A 158 13.25 -18.08 -13.34
C GLY A 158 12.40 -18.63 -12.20
N THR A 159 12.97 -18.86 -11.00
CA THR A 159 12.21 -19.30 -9.83
C THR A 159 11.16 -18.26 -9.48
N GLN A 160 9.88 -18.67 -9.40
CA GLN A 160 8.78 -17.80 -9.01
C GLN A 160 8.39 -18.03 -7.56
N ILE A 161 8.43 -16.94 -6.77
CA ILE A 161 7.95 -16.87 -5.40
C ILE A 161 6.63 -16.11 -5.42
N GLN A 162 5.53 -16.81 -5.20
CA GLN A 162 4.19 -16.24 -5.19
C GLN A 162 3.92 -15.63 -3.82
N LEU A 163 3.56 -14.34 -3.75
CA LEU A 163 3.24 -13.68 -2.49
C LEU A 163 1.75 -13.80 -2.17
N PHE A 164 0.89 -13.46 -3.14
CA PHE A 164 -0.57 -13.66 -3.05
C PHE A 164 -1.18 -13.72 -4.45
N ASP A 165 -2.25 -14.52 -4.61
CA ASP A 165 -2.95 -14.71 -5.89
C ASP A 165 -4.48 -14.75 -5.65
N ASP A 166 -5.13 -13.64 -5.95
CA ASP A 166 -6.57 -13.41 -5.85
C ASP A 166 -7.24 -13.34 -7.23
N LEU A 167 -6.65 -13.97 -8.25
CA LEU A 167 -7.25 -13.99 -9.60
C LEU A 167 -8.58 -14.77 -9.63
N GLU A 168 -8.77 -15.70 -8.69
CA GLU A 168 -10.04 -16.38 -8.48
C GLU A 168 -10.95 -15.57 -7.56
N GLU A 169 -12.25 -15.56 -7.87
CA GLU A 169 -13.24 -14.85 -7.08
C GLU A 169 -13.34 -15.44 -5.66
N ALA A 170 -12.96 -14.62 -4.67
CA ALA A 170 -12.98 -15.03 -3.27
C ALA A 170 -14.42 -15.19 -2.75
N GLN A 171 -14.67 -16.28 -2.05
CA GLN A 171 -15.99 -16.51 -1.43
C GLN A 171 -16.28 -15.42 -0.40
N PRO A 172 -17.51 -14.88 -0.31
CA PRO A 172 -17.88 -13.88 0.68
C PRO A 172 -17.56 -14.32 2.12
N VAL A 173 -17.18 -13.37 2.96
CA VAL A 173 -16.92 -13.62 4.39
C VAL A 173 -18.19 -13.43 5.19
N ASN A 174 -18.57 -14.44 5.98
CA ASN A 174 -19.63 -14.30 6.97
C ASN A 174 -19.05 -13.71 8.26
N VAL A 175 -19.04 -12.38 8.34
CA VAL A 175 -18.44 -11.64 9.48
C VAL A 175 -19.08 -12.03 10.80
N VAL A 176 -20.42 -12.19 10.85
CA VAL A 176 -21.12 -12.58 12.09
C VAL A 176 -20.61 -13.93 12.60
N SER A 177 -20.53 -14.93 11.71
CA SER A 177 -20.03 -16.25 12.07
C SER A 177 -18.56 -16.22 12.50
N LEU A 178 -17.75 -15.33 11.92
CA LEU A 178 -16.35 -15.19 12.29
C LEU A 178 -16.22 -14.58 13.68
N LEU A 179 -16.95 -13.49 13.96
CA LEU A 179 -16.96 -12.83 15.28
C LEU A 179 -17.50 -13.73 16.40
N ASP A 180 -18.44 -14.63 16.10
CA ASP A 180 -18.98 -15.57 17.08
C ASP A 180 -17.98 -16.69 17.47
N GLN A 181 -17.00 -16.97 16.62
CA GLN A 181 -16.07 -18.10 16.78
C GLN A 181 -14.62 -17.69 17.04
N ALA A 182 -14.19 -16.56 16.47
CA ALA A 182 -12.84 -16.06 16.60
C ALA A 182 -12.59 -15.51 18.01
N PRO A 183 -11.37 -15.68 18.53
CA PRO A 183 -10.96 -15.07 19.79
C PRO A 183 -10.93 -13.54 19.68
N PRO A 184 -10.90 -12.84 20.83
CA PRO A 184 -10.65 -11.41 20.85
C PRO A 184 -9.33 -11.07 20.14
N PRO A 185 -9.23 -9.93 19.45
CA PRO A 185 -7.99 -9.53 18.79
C PRO A 185 -6.85 -9.38 19.79
N VAL A 186 -5.69 -9.89 19.41
CA VAL A 186 -4.44 -9.71 20.14
C VAL A 186 -3.65 -8.57 19.50
N VAL A 187 -3.37 -7.54 20.29
CA VAL A 187 -2.47 -6.44 19.91
C VAL A 187 -1.44 -6.31 21.03
N VAL A 188 -0.17 -6.35 20.67
CA VAL A 188 0.95 -6.29 21.62
C VAL A 188 1.88 -5.15 21.23
N ASP A 189 2.28 -4.34 22.19
CA ASP A 189 3.24 -3.26 21.97
C ASP A 189 4.64 -3.86 21.81
N ALA A 190 5.35 -3.52 20.72
CA ALA A 190 6.67 -4.09 20.42
C ALA A 190 7.69 -3.86 21.55
N GLN A 191 7.60 -2.71 22.24
CA GLN A 191 8.48 -2.36 23.36
C GLN A 191 8.32 -3.25 24.61
N ASP A 192 7.21 -3.99 24.71
CA ASP A 192 6.91 -4.87 25.83
C ASP A 192 7.41 -6.31 25.60
N LEU A 193 7.91 -6.62 24.40
CA LEU A 193 8.38 -7.94 23.99
C LEU A 193 9.90 -8.00 24.05
N ASP A 194 10.45 -9.14 24.49
CA ASP A 194 11.83 -9.48 24.16
C ASP A 194 11.95 -10.11 22.76
N VAL A 195 13.18 -10.31 22.30
CA VAL A 195 13.47 -10.86 20.96
C VAL A 195 12.86 -12.24 20.76
N GLU A 196 12.88 -13.11 21.78
CA GLU A 196 12.33 -14.47 21.67
C GLU A 196 10.80 -14.44 21.60
N GLU A 197 10.17 -13.57 22.37
CA GLU A 197 8.72 -13.35 22.34
C GLU A 197 8.26 -12.71 21.02
N LEU A 198 9.02 -11.75 20.48
CA LEU A 198 8.73 -11.11 19.19
C LEU A 198 8.81 -12.10 18.03
N SER A 199 9.87 -12.91 18.01
CA SER A 199 10.07 -13.98 17.03
C SER A 199 8.92 -14.99 17.07
N ALA A 200 8.57 -15.45 18.28
CA ALA A 200 7.45 -16.37 18.48
C ALA A 200 6.12 -15.78 17.98
N LEU A 201 5.87 -14.49 18.23
CA LEU A 201 4.65 -13.81 17.80
C LEU A 201 4.55 -13.67 16.28
N LEU A 202 5.66 -13.51 15.56
CA LEU A 202 5.68 -13.53 14.10
C LEU A 202 5.46 -14.95 13.55
N ASP A 203 5.98 -15.97 14.23
CA ASP A 203 5.80 -17.36 13.84
C ASP A 203 4.39 -17.91 14.13
N GLU A 204 3.62 -17.26 15.00
CA GLU A 204 2.26 -17.66 15.33
C GLU A 204 1.36 -17.74 14.08
N GLY A 205 0.58 -18.82 14.02
CA GLY A 205 -0.54 -18.96 13.08
C GLY A 205 -1.82 -18.36 13.63
N PRO A 206 -2.93 -18.39 12.87
CA PRO A 206 -4.20 -17.88 13.34
C PRO A 206 -4.69 -18.72 14.52
N GLU A 207 -5.08 -18.08 15.62
CA GLU A 207 -5.56 -18.78 16.83
C GLU A 207 -6.83 -19.60 16.53
N TYR A 208 -7.65 -19.12 15.60
CA TYR A 208 -8.79 -19.83 15.03
C TYR A 208 -8.55 -20.11 13.55
N ASP A 209 -8.50 -21.38 13.15
CA ASP A 209 -8.45 -21.79 11.74
C ASP A 209 -9.87 -21.71 11.13
N PRO A 210 -10.13 -20.78 10.20
CA PRO A 210 -11.42 -20.64 9.55
C PRO A 210 -11.69 -21.71 8.49
N GLY A 211 -10.74 -22.62 8.24
CA GLY A 211 -10.84 -23.70 7.25
C GLY A 211 -10.80 -23.21 5.81
N ARG A 212 -10.32 -21.99 5.58
CA ARG A 212 -10.20 -21.34 4.27
C ARG A 212 -9.18 -20.21 4.29
N SER A 213 -8.68 -19.84 3.13
CA SER A 213 -7.94 -18.60 2.92
C SER A 213 -8.87 -17.43 2.56
N PHE A 214 -8.27 -16.24 2.54
CA PHE A 214 -8.89 -14.97 2.18
C PHE A 214 -8.06 -14.28 1.10
N SER A 215 -8.75 -13.46 0.29
CA SER A 215 -8.07 -12.54 -0.62
C SER A 215 -7.37 -11.42 0.16
N LEU A 216 -6.34 -10.81 -0.44
CA LEU A 216 -5.68 -9.64 0.13
C LEU A 216 -6.65 -8.50 0.42
N GLY A 217 -7.62 -8.26 -0.47
CA GLY A 217 -8.68 -7.28 -0.24
C GLY A 217 -9.53 -7.62 0.99
N GLN A 218 -9.95 -8.89 1.15
CA GLN A 218 -10.70 -9.30 2.36
C GLN A 218 -9.89 -9.11 3.64
N ILE A 219 -8.58 -9.35 3.62
CA ILE A 219 -7.70 -9.07 4.76
C ILE A 219 -7.64 -7.55 5.00
N ARG A 220 -7.37 -6.73 3.98
CA ARG A 220 -7.30 -5.26 4.12
C ARG A 220 -8.62 -4.64 4.57
N ASP A 221 -9.77 -5.15 4.15
CA ASP A 221 -11.06 -4.48 4.32
C ASP A 221 -11.85 -5.03 5.51
N ILE A 222 -11.68 -6.30 5.89
CA ILE A 222 -12.49 -6.94 6.92
C ILE A 222 -11.69 -7.11 8.21
N SER A 223 -11.95 -6.25 9.21
CA SER A 223 -11.25 -6.28 10.51
C SER A 223 -11.35 -7.64 11.20
N ALA A 224 -12.50 -8.31 11.12
CA ALA A 224 -12.68 -9.65 11.69
C ALA A 224 -11.72 -10.70 11.07
N VAL A 225 -11.31 -10.53 9.82
CA VAL A 225 -10.33 -11.41 9.17
C VAL A 225 -8.92 -11.06 9.65
N ARG A 226 -8.56 -9.77 9.72
CA ARG A 226 -7.25 -9.34 10.25
C ARG A 226 -7.02 -9.80 11.68
N ASN A 227 -8.05 -9.71 12.50
CA ASN A 227 -8.03 -10.04 13.92
C ASN A 227 -7.84 -11.55 14.21
N LEU A 228 -7.81 -12.40 13.18
CA LEU A 228 -7.40 -13.80 13.31
C LEU A 228 -5.91 -13.96 13.60
N MET A 229 -5.11 -12.95 13.25
CA MET A 229 -3.68 -12.90 13.55
C MET A 229 -3.43 -11.90 14.70
N PRO A 230 -2.31 -12.01 15.42
CA PRO A 230 -1.82 -10.95 16.30
C PRO A 230 -1.34 -9.73 15.49
N ALA A 231 -1.50 -8.53 16.06
CA ALA A 231 -0.87 -7.31 15.57
C ALA A 231 0.21 -6.86 16.54
N ILE A 232 1.32 -6.38 15.99
CA ILE A 232 2.41 -5.77 16.75
C ILE A 232 2.30 -4.26 16.56
N ASP A 233 2.03 -3.55 17.65
CA ASP A 233 1.97 -2.09 17.67
C ASP A 233 3.40 -1.54 17.74
N LEU A 234 3.74 -0.71 16.76
CA LEU A 234 5.06 -0.11 16.63
C LEU A 234 5.04 1.24 17.36
N ASP A 235 6.00 1.48 18.25
CA ASP A 235 6.15 2.77 18.96
C ASP A 235 6.78 3.84 18.04
N VAL A 236 6.22 4.02 16.84
CA VAL A 236 6.64 5.03 15.87
C VAL A 236 5.73 6.24 15.98
N ASN A 237 6.29 7.33 16.51
CA ASN A 237 5.59 8.58 16.69
C ASN A 237 5.75 9.51 15.48
N PHE A 238 4.62 9.89 14.90
CA PHE A 238 4.58 10.87 13.80
C PHE A 238 4.29 12.28 14.31
N PRO A 239 4.99 13.31 13.80
CA PRO A 239 4.59 14.70 14.00
C PRO A 239 3.15 14.94 13.51
N THR A 240 2.46 15.89 14.11
CA THR A 240 1.09 16.24 13.72
C THR A 240 1.01 16.61 12.24
N GLY A 241 0.13 15.95 11.49
CA GLY A 241 -0.07 16.18 10.05
C GLY A 241 1.06 15.70 9.15
N SER A 242 2.05 14.98 9.69
CA SER A 242 3.19 14.44 8.94
C SER A 242 3.13 12.91 8.90
N ALA A 243 3.71 12.35 7.83
CA ALA A 243 3.99 10.94 7.69
C ALA A 243 5.50 10.61 7.74
N ALA A 244 6.37 11.62 7.78
CA ALA A 244 7.81 11.39 7.86
C ALA A 244 8.18 10.78 9.22
N ILE A 245 8.96 9.70 9.18
CA ILE A 245 9.50 9.07 10.39
C ILE A 245 10.73 9.87 10.85
N PRO A 246 10.74 10.41 12.09
CA PRO A 246 11.93 11.04 12.66
C PRO A 246 13.10 10.06 12.72
N GLY A 247 14.32 10.50 12.40
CA GLY A 247 15.48 9.59 12.33
C GLY A 247 15.85 8.93 13.67
N ASP A 248 15.48 9.54 14.80
CA ASP A 248 15.63 8.99 16.15
C ASP A 248 14.57 7.93 16.50
N GLN A 249 13.51 7.79 15.72
CA GLN A 249 12.49 6.74 15.85
C GLN A 249 12.80 5.51 14.97
N LEU A 250 13.79 5.58 14.08
CA LEU A 250 14.22 4.42 13.29
C LEU A 250 14.80 3.30 14.16
N SER A 251 15.35 3.62 15.34
CA SER A 251 15.81 2.61 16.30
C SER A 251 14.69 1.70 16.78
N ASP A 252 13.46 2.21 16.81
CA ASP A 252 12.29 1.50 17.34
C ASP A 252 11.80 0.44 16.33
N LEU A 253 12.31 0.50 15.09
CA LEU A 253 12.07 -0.49 14.04
C LEU A 253 13.16 -1.57 13.97
N VAL A 254 14.23 -1.48 14.75
CA VAL A 254 15.40 -2.38 14.61
C VAL A 254 15.07 -3.82 14.96
N GLU A 255 14.45 -4.07 16.11
CA GLU A 255 14.17 -5.42 16.57
C GLU A 255 13.16 -6.10 15.63
N ILE A 256 12.05 -5.44 15.32
CA ILE A 256 11.05 -5.95 14.38
C ILE A 256 11.60 -6.12 12.95
N GLY A 257 12.48 -5.23 12.49
CA GLY A 257 13.13 -5.35 11.18
C GLY A 257 13.98 -6.62 11.07
N ILE A 258 14.77 -6.93 12.10
CA ILE A 258 15.59 -8.15 12.16
C ILE A 258 14.71 -9.40 12.18
N GLU A 259 13.65 -9.42 12.99
CA GLU A 259 12.78 -10.61 13.07
C GLU A 259 12.00 -10.86 11.77
N ILE A 260 11.62 -9.80 11.04
CA ILE A 260 11.01 -9.94 9.71
C ILE A 260 12.02 -10.46 8.69
N GLU A 261 13.26 -9.98 8.73
CA GLU A 261 14.34 -10.48 7.87
C GLU A 261 14.57 -11.98 8.10
N ASP A 262 14.67 -12.41 9.36
CA ASP A 262 14.84 -13.82 9.72
C ASP A 262 13.65 -14.67 9.25
N ALA A 263 12.41 -14.20 9.44
CA ALA A 263 11.21 -14.88 8.94
C ALA A 263 11.22 -15.02 7.39
N LEU A 264 11.75 -14.04 6.66
CA LEU A 264 11.88 -14.06 5.21
C LEU A 264 13.00 -14.97 4.70
N VAL A 265 14.06 -15.16 5.50
CA VAL A 265 15.09 -16.17 5.22
C VAL A 265 14.49 -17.56 5.26
N ASP A 266 13.63 -17.84 6.24
CA ASP A 266 12.96 -19.13 6.39
C ASP A 266 11.85 -19.35 5.34
N ASN A 267 11.07 -18.31 5.04
CA ASN A 267 10.07 -18.33 4.00
C ASN A 267 10.05 -17.03 3.17
N PRO A 268 10.65 -17.04 1.96
CA PRO A 268 10.65 -15.86 1.09
C PRO A 268 9.26 -15.41 0.60
N SER A 269 8.22 -16.22 0.83
CA SER A 269 6.84 -15.92 0.45
C SER A 269 6.05 -15.19 1.55
N GLU A 270 6.68 -14.90 2.69
CA GLU A 270 6.00 -14.20 3.78
C GLU A 270 5.50 -12.82 3.36
N VAL A 271 4.31 -12.45 3.79
CA VAL A 271 3.68 -11.18 3.51
C VAL A 271 3.27 -10.52 4.83
N PHE A 272 3.70 -9.28 5.00
CA PHE A 272 3.40 -8.48 6.18
C PHE A 272 2.51 -7.30 5.80
N LEU A 273 1.41 -7.13 6.52
CA LEU A 273 0.55 -5.96 6.43
C LEU A 273 1.04 -4.91 7.41
N VAL A 274 1.42 -3.75 6.90
CA VAL A 274 1.75 -2.53 7.64
C VAL A 274 0.51 -1.64 7.66
N GLU A 275 -0.03 -1.43 8.85
CA GLU A 275 -1.26 -0.67 9.08
C GLU A 275 -0.92 0.70 9.66
N GLY A 276 -1.61 1.73 9.20
CA GLY A 276 -1.47 3.09 9.71
C GLY A 276 -2.75 3.57 10.36
N HIS A 277 -2.61 4.35 11.43
CA HIS A 277 -3.73 4.93 12.17
C HIS A 277 -3.50 6.43 12.47
N THR A 278 -4.60 7.15 12.67
CA THR A 278 -4.59 8.55 13.12
C THR A 278 -5.41 8.71 14.40
N ASP A 279 -5.25 9.87 15.04
CA ASP A 279 -6.27 10.34 15.99
C ASP A 279 -7.52 10.83 15.24
N ALA A 280 -8.55 11.21 16.00
CA ALA A 280 -9.83 11.66 15.44
C ALA A 280 -9.85 13.14 15.03
N VAL A 281 -8.66 13.76 14.86
CA VAL A 281 -8.55 15.18 14.51
C VAL A 281 -8.47 15.33 13.01
N GLY A 282 -9.52 15.87 12.39
CA GLY A 282 -9.53 16.16 10.96
C GLY A 282 -10.83 15.70 10.31
N SER A 283 -10.77 15.47 9.00
CA SER A 283 -11.82 14.73 8.31
C SER A 283 -11.37 13.28 8.10
N ASP A 284 -12.32 12.36 8.09
CA ASP A 284 -12.12 10.93 7.85
C ASP A 284 -11.28 10.70 6.59
N ALA A 285 -11.56 11.44 5.51
CA ALA A 285 -10.80 11.35 4.25
C ALA A 285 -9.34 11.84 4.39
N SER A 286 -9.10 12.90 5.17
CA SER A 286 -7.73 13.37 5.41
C SER A 286 -6.96 12.39 6.30
N ASN A 287 -7.64 11.83 7.30
CA ASN A 287 -7.09 10.84 8.22
C ASN A 287 -6.79 9.51 7.51
N LEU A 288 -7.64 9.08 6.60
CA LEU A 288 -7.43 7.89 5.79
C LEU A 288 -6.23 8.07 4.84
N ALA A 289 -6.10 9.20 4.16
CA ALA A 289 -4.92 9.48 3.34
C ALA A 289 -3.62 9.57 4.17
N LEU A 290 -3.68 10.20 5.35
CA LEU A 290 -2.52 10.38 6.23
C LEU A 290 -2.05 9.06 6.85
N SER A 291 -2.97 8.26 7.37
CA SER A 291 -2.65 6.94 7.91
C SER A 291 -2.02 6.03 6.85
N ASP A 292 -2.57 6.01 5.63
CA ASP A 292 -2.02 5.18 4.56
C ASP A 292 -0.58 5.60 4.19
N ARG A 293 -0.29 6.90 4.23
CA ARG A 293 1.07 7.43 4.03
C ARG A 293 2.02 7.10 5.16
N ARG A 294 1.55 7.06 6.41
CA ARG A 294 2.35 6.63 7.56
C ARG A 294 2.73 5.17 7.46
N ALA A 295 1.77 4.33 7.08
CA ALA A 295 2.04 2.91 6.80
C ALA A 295 3.05 2.74 5.66
N GLU A 296 2.94 3.54 4.59
CA GLU A 296 3.95 3.55 3.53
C GLU A 296 5.35 3.94 4.05
N SER A 297 5.43 4.96 4.89
CA SER A 297 6.70 5.43 5.44
C SER A 297 7.35 4.38 6.34
N VAL A 298 6.57 3.63 7.11
CA VAL A 298 7.08 2.49 7.90
C VAL A 298 7.56 1.36 7.00
N ALA A 299 6.80 1.02 5.96
CA ALA A 299 7.22 0.00 4.99
C ALA A 299 8.53 0.38 4.28
N LEU A 300 8.67 1.66 3.89
CA LEU A 300 9.91 2.19 3.32
C LEU A 300 11.04 2.15 4.34
N ALA A 301 10.81 2.51 5.61
CA ALA A 301 11.84 2.46 6.63
C ALA A 301 12.36 1.03 6.84
N LEU A 302 11.45 0.05 6.86
CA LEU A 302 11.80 -1.36 6.95
C LEU A 302 12.61 -1.82 5.72
N ALA A 303 12.20 -1.46 4.51
CA ALA A 303 12.90 -1.85 3.29
C ALA A 303 14.24 -1.11 3.06
N GLU A 304 14.39 0.12 3.54
CA GLU A 304 15.61 0.93 3.37
C GLU A 304 16.71 0.56 4.36
N ASN A 305 16.35 0.14 5.56
CA ASN A 305 17.30 -0.06 6.67
C ASN A 305 17.59 -1.54 6.98
N PHE A 306 16.78 -2.46 6.43
CA PHE A 306 16.92 -3.91 6.59
C PHE A 306 16.80 -4.57 5.22
N ASP A 307 17.29 -5.80 5.07
CA ASP A 307 17.21 -6.55 3.80
C ASP A 307 15.81 -7.15 3.55
N ILE A 308 14.76 -6.39 3.87
CA ILE A 308 13.35 -6.75 3.68
C ILE A 308 12.93 -6.33 2.27
N PRO A 309 12.61 -7.27 1.36
CA PRO A 309 12.16 -6.91 0.03
C PRO A 309 10.79 -6.20 0.11
N PRO A 310 10.65 -4.98 -0.43
CA PRO A 310 9.40 -4.23 -0.27
C PRO A 310 8.20 -4.88 -0.95
N GLU A 311 8.40 -5.84 -1.87
CA GLU A 311 7.31 -6.66 -2.42
C GLU A 311 6.58 -7.51 -1.37
N ASN A 312 7.26 -7.88 -0.27
CA ASN A 312 6.72 -8.64 0.86
C ASN A 312 5.93 -7.76 1.85
N LEU A 313 5.91 -6.44 1.66
CA LEU A 313 5.19 -5.49 2.50
C LEU A 313 3.93 -4.99 1.79
N VAL A 314 2.79 -5.09 2.47
CA VAL A 314 1.51 -4.52 2.05
C VAL A 314 1.18 -3.34 2.96
N VAL A 315 0.77 -2.22 2.37
CA VAL A 315 0.46 -0.99 3.11
C VAL A 315 -1.05 -0.77 3.15
N GLN A 316 -1.58 -0.35 4.30
CA GLN A 316 -2.96 0.07 4.44
C GLN A 316 -3.13 1.15 5.51
N GLY A 317 -3.83 2.24 5.18
CA GLY A 317 -4.33 3.19 6.18
C GLY A 317 -5.74 2.88 6.62
N TYR A 318 -6.05 3.07 7.90
CA TYR A 318 -7.42 2.96 8.44
C TYR A 318 -7.97 4.25 9.02
N GLY A 319 -7.23 5.35 8.90
CA GLY A 319 -7.58 6.64 9.50
C GLY A 319 -7.87 6.51 10.99
N GLU A 320 -9.03 7.01 11.38
CA GLU A 320 -9.53 7.04 12.77
C GLU A 320 -10.51 5.90 13.09
N GLU A 321 -10.69 4.91 12.20
CA GLU A 321 -11.69 3.84 12.40
C GLU A 321 -11.38 2.95 13.62
N PHE A 322 -10.09 2.70 13.86
CA PHE A 322 -9.61 1.81 14.93
C PHE A 322 -8.77 2.57 15.96
N LEU A 323 -9.40 3.51 16.67
CA LEU A 323 -8.77 4.23 17.78
C LEU A 323 -8.39 3.27 18.92
N LYS A 324 -7.13 3.33 19.37
CA LYS A 324 -6.63 2.64 20.58
C LYS A 324 -7.26 3.26 21.82
N GLU A 325 -7.27 4.59 21.89
CA GLU A 325 -8.00 5.38 22.88
C GLU A 325 -9.25 5.99 22.26
N PRO A 326 -10.47 5.72 22.77
CA PRO A 326 -11.72 6.21 22.20
C PRO A 326 -11.94 7.70 22.54
N THR A 327 -11.16 8.58 21.90
CA THR A 327 -11.22 10.04 22.05
C THR A 327 -11.39 10.73 20.71
N GLU A 328 -12.26 11.74 20.66
CA GLU A 328 -12.49 12.60 19.48
C GLU A 328 -11.38 13.66 19.30
N GLY A 329 -10.42 13.72 20.23
CA GLY A 329 -9.34 14.70 20.24
C GLY A 329 -7.99 14.13 19.81
N PRO A 330 -6.91 14.94 19.90
CA PRO A 330 -5.56 14.48 19.61
C PRO A 330 -5.14 13.41 20.64
N SER A 331 -4.53 12.33 20.16
CA SER A 331 -3.96 11.26 21.00
C SER A 331 -2.70 10.71 20.34
N ALA A 332 -1.59 10.66 21.08
CA ALA A 332 -0.34 10.07 20.58
C ALA A 332 -0.50 8.56 20.37
N GLU A 333 -1.13 7.87 21.33
CA GLU A 333 -1.45 6.44 21.27
C GLU A 333 -2.28 6.06 20.03
N ASN A 334 -3.14 6.95 19.55
CA ASN A 334 -3.91 6.70 18.32
C ASN A 334 -3.08 6.90 17.03
N ARG A 335 -2.05 7.76 17.06
CA ARG A 335 -1.17 8.04 15.91
C ARG A 335 -0.03 7.01 15.85
N ARG A 336 -0.41 5.77 15.55
CA ARG A 336 0.48 4.61 15.56
C ARG A 336 0.57 3.92 14.20
N ALA A 337 1.50 3.00 14.09
CA ALA A 337 1.54 2.02 13.02
C ALA A 337 1.57 0.62 13.63
N THR A 338 0.97 -0.36 12.97
CA THR A 338 1.04 -1.76 13.40
C THR A 338 1.57 -2.63 12.26
N ILE A 339 2.09 -3.80 12.61
CA ILE A 339 2.49 -4.81 11.64
C ILE A 339 1.86 -6.15 11.97
N ARG A 340 1.52 -6.89 10.92
CA ARG A 340 0.86 -8.19 11.02
C ARG A 340 1.39 -9.10 9.93
N ARG A 341 1.83 -10.30 10.30
CA ARG A 341 2.10 -11.36 9.34
C ARG A 341 0.77 -11.91 8.81
N ILE A 342 0.52 -11.78 7.52
CA ILE A 342 -0.77 -12.16 6.90
C ILE A 342 -0.69 -13.39 6.01
N THR A 343 0.50 -13.94 5.78
CA THR A 343 0.73 -15.17 5.02
C THR A 343 -0.18 -16.34 5.41
N PRO A 344 -0.42 -16.61 6.71
CA PRO A 344 -1.31 -17.69 7.11
C PRO A 344 -2.78 -17.49 6.72
N LEU A 345 -3.19 -16.25 6.40
CA LEU A 345 -4.54 -15.92 5.94
C LEU A 345 -4.69 -15.97 4.42
N LEU A 346 -3.58 -15.88 3.69
CA LEU A 346 -3.55 -15.86 2.22
C LEU A 346 -3.69 -17.29 1.64
N GLY A 347 -4.08 -17.37 0.36
CA GLY A 347 -4.12 -18.66 -0.37
C GLY A 347 -2.74 -19.29 -0.53
N GLU A 348 -2.71 -20.58 -0.91
CA GLU A 348 -1.46 -21.34 -1.09
C GLU A 348 -0.45 -20.58 -1.96
N GLN A 349 0.70 -20.25 -1.37
CA GLN A 349 1.84 -19.70 -2.09
C GLN A 349 2.58 -20.85 -2.77
N VAL A 350 2.25 -21.12 -4.03
CA VAL A 350 2.95 -22.19 -4.78
C VAL A 350 4.25 -21.62 -5.35
N ALA A 351 5.38 -21.98 -4.73
CA ALA A 351 6.67 -21.88 -5.41
C ALA A 351 6.68 -22.89 -6.57
N SER A 352 6.73 -22.40 -7.80
CA SER A 352 6.82 -23.25 -8.98
C SER A 352 8.14 -22.99 -9.70
N ALA A 353 8.90 -24.07 -9.91
CA ALA A 353 10.01 -24.07 -10.86
C ALA A 353 9.41 -24.38 -12.25
N GLN A 354 9.71 -23.55 -13.25
CA GLN A 354 9.33 -23.81 -14.64
C GLN A 354 10.22 -24.85 -15.31
#